data_AF-A0A511YGB9-F1
#
_entry.id   AF-A0A511YGB9-F1
#
_cell.length_a   1.000
_cell.length_b   1.000
_cell.length_c   1.000
_cell.angle_alpha   90.00
_cell.angle_beta   90.00
_cell.angle_gamma   90.00
#
_symmetry.space_group_name_H-M   'P 1'
#
loop_
_entity.id
_entity.type
_entity.pdbx_description
1 polymer ?
#
loop_
_entity_poly.entity_id
_entity_poly.type
_entity_poly.pdbx_seq_one_letter_code
_entity_poly.pdbx_strand_id
1 'polypeptide(L)'
;MKKIFNFLTPTKILLIFILFVISVICIYQIDSYKYKQIRVGLIFLYFIPGLFVFILGLIYNLKKSNKENNLKNKIISIIPLILIILYFLYIFFMVLYAVICQWLGVENQMG
;
A
#
# COMPACT_ATOMS: atom_id res chain seq x y z
N MET A 1 1.72 -12.33 -24.70
CA MET A 1 1.32 -12.55 -23.29
C MET A 1 2.40 -13.22 -22.41
N LYS A 2 3.11 -14.29 -22.85
CA LYS A 2 4.17 -14.96 -22.03
C LYS A 2 5.28 -14.03 -21.48
N LYS A 3 5.67 -12.97 -22.20
CA LYS A 3 6.71 -12.01 -21.75
C LYS A 3 6.30 -11.17 -20.53
N ILE A 4 5.03 -10.77 -20.42
CA ILE A 4 4.53 -9.97 -19.29
C ILE A 4 4.58 -10.80 -17.99
N PHE A 5 4.26 -12.09 -18.09
CA PHE A 5 4.34 -13.03 -16.96
C PHE A 5 5.78 -13.30 -16.48
N ASN A 6 6.79 -13.15 -17.35
CA ASN A 6 8.20 -13.21 -16.94
C ASN A 6 8.68 -11.92 -16.25
N PHE A 7 7.95 -10.82 -16.40
CA PHE A 7 8.26 -9.56 -15.70
C PHE A 7 7.70 -9.56 -14.27
N LEU A 8 6.60 -10.26 -14.04
CA LEU A 8 5.90 -10.37 -12.75
C LEU A 8 6.55 -11.37 -11.77
N THR A 9 7.88 -11.56 -11.81
CA THR A 9 8.50 -12.47 -10.83
C THR A 9 8.37 -11.90 -9.41
N PRO A 10 8.19 -12.75 -8.37
CA PRO A 10 7.98 -12.30 -6.99
C PRO A 10 9.02 -11.28 -6.52
N THR A 11 10.30 -11.53 -6.79
CA THR A 11 11.41 -10.64 -6.41
C THR A 11 11.33 -9.27 -7.10
N LYS A 12 10.96 -9.23 -8.39
CA LYS A 12 10.83 -7.96 -9.12
C LYS A 12 9.63 -7.16 -8.61
N ILE A 13 8.50 -7.82 -8.35
CA ILE A 13 7.33 -7.15 -7.77
C ILE A 13 7.67 -6.57 -6.40
N LEU A 14 8.40 -7.31 -5.55
CA LEU A 14 8.85 -6.80 -4.26
C LEU A 14 9.75 -5.56 -4.41
N LEU A 15 10.71 -5.58 -5.34
CA LEU A 15 11.60 -4.44 -5.57
C LEU A 15 10.82 -3.19 -6.03
N ILE A 16 9.89 -3.37 -6.98
CA ILE A 16 9.02 -2.27 -7.45
C ILE A 16 8.11 -1.79 -6.32
N PHE A 17 7.63 -2.69 -5.44
CA PHE A 17 6.84 -2.32 -4.27
C PHE A 17 7.65 -1.46 -3.28
N ILE A 18 8.91 -1.81 -3.02
CA ILE A 18 9.79 -1.00 -2.16
C ILE A 18 9.99 0.40 -2.78
N LEU A 19 10.28 0.48 -4.08
CA LEU A 19 10.41 1.77 -4.78
C LEU A 19 9.11 2.58 -4.72
N PHE A 20 7.96 1.91 -4.84
CA PHE A 20 6.65 2.55 -4.68
C PHE A 20 6.49 3.14 -3.27
N VAL A 21 6.79 2.38 -2.22
CA VAL A 21 6.73 2.88 -0.83
C VAL A 21 7.64 4.08 -0.63
N ILE A 22 8.89 4.03 -1.11
CA ILE A 22 9.84 5.16 -1.04
C ILE A 22 9.26 6.39 -1.75
N SER A 23 8.71 6.22 -2.97
CA SER A 23 8.13 7.34 -3.72
C SER A 23 6.96 7.99 -2.98
N VAL A 24 6.12 7.21 -2.30
CA VAL A 24 5.01 7.73 -1.49
C VAL A 24 5.55 8.51 -0.29
N ILE A 25 6.58 8.00 0.38
CA ILE A 25 7.23 8.71 1.50
C ILE A 25 7.79 10.06 1.03
N CYS A 26 8.42 10.11 -0.15
CA CYS A 26 8.90 11.36 -0.73
C CYS A 26 7.77 12.36 -0.99
N ILE A 27 6.61 11.90 -1.50
CA ILE A 27 5.43 12.77 -1.69
C ILE A 27 4.93 13.30 -0.33
N TYR A 28 4.98 12.50 0.72
CA TYR A 28 4.58 12.91 2.07
C TYR A 28 5.47 14.00 2.67
N GLN A 29 6.75 14.06 2.27
CA GLN A 29 7.70 15.09 2.72
C GLN A 29 7.55 16.44 2.00
N ILE A 30 6.77 16.51 0.92
CA ILE A 30 6.47 17.78 0.25
C ILE A 30 5.76 18.72 1.22
N ASP A 31 6.17 19.99 1.23
CA ASP A 31 5.65 21.04 2.10
C ASP A 31 4.11 21.03 2.14
N SER A 32 3.59 20.69 3.32
CA SER A 32 2.16 20.52 3.54
C SER A 32 1.37 21.82 3.58
N TYR A 33 2.03 22.94 3.88
CA TYR A 33 1.39 24.26 3.95
C TYR A 33 1.24 24.85 2.55
N LYS A 34 2.27 24.74 1.72
CA LYS A 34 2.25 25.32 0.38
C LYS A 34 1.55 24.45 -0.66
N TYR A 35 1.64 23.12 -0.55
CA TYR A 35 1.20 22.20 -1.61
C TYR A 35 0.17 21.16 -1.14
N LYS A 36 -0.64 21.47 -0.13
CA LYS A 36 -1.63 20.56 0.46
C LYS A 36 -2.48 19.81 -0.58
N GLN A 37 -3.09 20.55 -1.51
CA GLN A 37 -4.00 19.98 -2.51
C GLN A 37 -3.26 19.08 -3.51
N ILE A 38 -2.08 19.51 -3.98
CA ILE A 38 -1.26 18.74 -4.92
C ILE A 38 -0.78 17.45 -4.25
N ARG A 39 -0.34 17.52 -2.99
CA ARG A 39 0.06 16.35 -2.21
C ARG A 39 -1.08 15.35 -2.05
N VAL A 40 -2.27 15.81 -1.67
CA VAL A 40 -3.46 14.93 -1.54
C VAL A 40 -3.84 14.33 -2.90
N GLY A 41 -3.83 15.12 -3.97
CA GLY A 41 -4.14 14.65 -5.32
C GLY A 41 -3.15 13.60 -5.81
N LEU A 42 -1.84 13.83 -5.64
CA LEU A 42 -0.80 12.87 -5.98
C LEU A 42 -0.94 11.58 -5.17
N ILE A 43 -1.16 11.67 -3.86
CA ILE A 43 -1.40 10.49 -3.02
C ILE A 43 -2.63 9.75 -3.54
N PHE A 44 -3.78 10.41 -3.73
CA PHE A 44 -5.00 9.72 -4.13
C PHE A 44 -4.88 9.05 -5.52
N LEU A 45 -4.36 9.77 -6.52
CA LEU A 45 -4.23 9.29 -7.90
C LEU A 45 -3.14 8.24 -8.08
N TYR A 46 -2.05 8.30 -7.31
CA TYR A 46 -0.93 7.39 -7.47
C TYR A 46 -1.00 6.21 -6.49
N PHE A 47 -1.33 6.47 -5.23
CA PHE A 47 -1.28 5.49 -4.17
C PHE A 47 -2.38 4.43 -4.30
N ILE A 48 -3.63 4.85 -4.54
CA ILE A 48 -4.77 3.91 -4.59
C ILE A 48 -4.65 2.96 -5.80
N PRO A 49 -4.44 3.46 -7.04
CA PRO A 49 -4.27 2.56 -8.19
C PRO A 49 -3.01 1.72 -8.08
N GLY A 50 -1.91 2.29 -7.57
CA GLY A 50 -0.66 1.58 -7.34
C GLY A 50 -0.83 0.40 -6.39
N LEU A 51 -1.43 0.65 -5.22
CA LEU A 51 -1.77 -0.40 -4.25
C LEU A 51 -2.61 -1.50 -4.87
N PHE A 52 -3.64 -1.14 -5.63
CA PHE A 52 -4.51 -2.12 -6.27
C PHE A 52 -3.74 -3.03 -7.22
N VAL A 53 -2.87 -2.47 -8.06
CA VAL A 53 -2.01 -3.23 -8.97
C VAL A 53 -1.07 -4.16 -8.20
N PHE A 54 -0.46 -3.69 -7.10
CA PHE A 54 0.40 -4.53 -6.27
C PHE A 54 -0.36 -5.68 -5.60
N ILE A 55 -1.55 -5.44 -5.06
CA ILE A 55 -2.38 -6.48 -4.45
C ILE A 55 -2.66 -7.58 -5.48
N LEU A 56 -3.10 -7.21 -6.69
CA LEU A 56 -3.36 -8.19 -7.76
C LEU A 56 -2.11 -8.98 -8.15
N GLY A 57 -0.97 -8.29 -8.31
CA GLY A 57 0.31 -8.93 -8.64
C GLY A 57 0.80 -9.90 -7.55
N LEU A 58 0.68 -9.52 -6.28
CA LEU A 58 1.07 -10.33 -5.13
C LEU A 58 0.16 -11.55 -4.97
N ILE A 59 -1.17 -11.40 -5.11
CA ILE A 59 -2.12 -12.52 -5.08
C ILE A 59 -1.84 -13.49 -6.24
N TYR A 60 -1.56 -12.98 -7.44
CA TYR A 60 -1.19 -13.81 -8.58
C TYR A 60 0.07 -14.65 -8.28
N ASN A 61 1.13 -13.99 -7.77
CA ASN A 61 2.37 -14.67 -7.41
C ASN A 61 2.21 -15.67 -6.27
N LEU A 62 1.35 -15.38 -5.30
CA LEU A 62 1.00 -16.31 -4.24
C LEU A 62 0.32 -17.57 -4.79
N LYS A 63 -0.70 -17.40 -5.64
CA LYS A 63 -1.41 -18.50 -6.29
C LYS A 63 -0.46 -19.36 -7.13
N LYS A 64 0.44 -18.73 -7.89
CA LYS A 64 1.46 -19.43 -8.69
C LYS A 64 2.44 -20.20 -7.81
N SER A 65 2.96 -19.58 -6.75
CA SER A 65 3.92 -20.20 -5.84
C SER A 65 3.32 -21.33 -5.01
N ASN A 66 2.01 -21.30 -4.74
CA ASN A 66 1.29 -22.43 -4.16
C ASN A 66 1.25 -23.65 -5.10
N LYS A 67 1.01 -23.45 -6.39
CA LYS A 67 1.02 -24.53 -7.38
C LYS A 67 2.42 -25.13 -7.59
N GLU A 68 3.45 -24.29 -7.57
CA GLU A 68 4.85 -24.70 -7.79
C GLU A 68 5.56 -25.14 -6.50
N ASN A 69 4.86 -25.15 -5.35
CA ASN A 69 5.38 -25.46 -4.02
C ASN A 69 6.67 -24.69 -3.63
N ASN A 70 6.86 -23.49 -4.18
CA ASN A 70 8.05 -22.67 -3.95
C ASN A 70 7.88 -21.76 -2.72
N LEU A 71 8.38 -22.22 -1.57
CA LEU A 71 8.20 -21.56 -0.28
C LEU A 71 8.83 -20.16 -0.22
N LYS A 72 10.00 -19.95 -0.84
CA LYS A 72 10.68 -18.65 -0.91
C LYS A 72 9.81 -17.61 -1.61
N ASN A 73 9.21 -17.97 -2.75
CA ASN A 73 8.36 -17.07 -3.51
C ASN A 73 7.04 -16.75 -2.80
N LYS A 74 6.51 -17.71 -2.01
CA LYS A 74 5.35 -17.46 -1.14
C LYS A 74 5.68 -16.39 -0.11
N ILE A 75 6.79 -16.53 0.62
CA ILE A 75 7.21 -15.57 1.65
C ILE A 75 7.39 -14.17 1.05
N ILE A 76 8.10 -14.06 -0.08
CA ILE A 76 8.33 -12.80 -0.78
C ILE A 76 7.02 -12.11 -1.18
N SER A 77 5.97 -12.87 -1.50
CA SER A 77 4.67 -12.32 -1.88
C SER A 77 3.78 -12.01 -0.66
N ILE A 78 3.91 -12.77 0.43
CA ILE A 78 3.12 -12.60 1.66
C ILE A 78 3.52 -11.35 2.42
N ILE A 79 4.82 -11.11 2.59
CA ILE A 79 5.34 -9.98 3.39
C ILE A 79 4.73 -8.64 2.97
N PRO A 80 4.85 -8.21 1.70
CA PRO A 80 4.25 -6.95 1.25
C PRO A 80 2.71 -6.97 1.33
N LEU A 81 2.07 -8.12 1.14
CA LEU A 81 0.61 -8.24 1.27
C LEU A 81 0.17 -7.98 2.72
N ILE A 82 0.87 -8.54 3.70
CA ILE A 82 0.61 -8.31 5.13
C ILE A 82 0.81 -6.83 5.46
N LEU A 83 1.87 -6.20 4.96
CA LEU A 83 2.11 -4.76 5.17
C LEU A 83 0.95 -3.90 4.65
N ILE A 84 0.42 -4.23 3.47
CA ILE A 84 -0.75 -3.55 2.91
C ILE A 84 -1.99 -3.73 3.82
N ILE A 85 -2.25 -4.96 4.29
CA ILE A 85 -3.38 -5.25 5.18
C ILE A 85 -3.25 -4.48 6.50
N LEU A 86 -2.07 -4.47 7.12
CA LEU A 86 -1.79 -3.72 8.34
C LEU A 86 -2.01 -2.22 8.14
N TYR A 87 -1.60 -1.69 6.99
CA TYR A 87 -1.82 -0.28 6.66
C TYR A 87 -3.32 0.06 6.53
N PHE A 88 -4.12 -0.78 5.86
CA PHE A 88 -5.56 -0.58 5.79
C PHE A 88 -6.24 -0.69 7.16
N LEU A 89 -5.82 -1.65 7.99
CA LEU A 89 -6.30 -1.78 9.37
C LEU A 89 -5.99 -0.53 10.19
N TYR A 90 -4.78 0.00 10.07
CA TYR A 90 -4.39 1.25 10.75
C TYR A 90 -5.29 2.42 10.34
N ILE A 91 -5.53 2.63 9.04
CA ILE A 91 -6.45 3.67 8.56
C ILE A 91 -7.85 3.45 9.13
N PHE A 92 -8.34 2.22 9.08
CA PHE A 92 -9.67 1.87 9.59
C PHE A 92 -9.81 2.22 11.08
N PHE A 93 -8.84 1.86 11.91
CA PHE A 93 -8.83 2.21 13.33
C PHE A 93 -8.73 3.72 13.57
N MET A 94 -7.92 4.45 12.80
CA MET A 94 -7.83 5.91 12.89
C MET A 94 -9.16 6.61 12.55
N VAL A 95 -9.84 6.16 11.48
CA VAL A 95 -11.14 6.70 11.09
C VAL A 95 -12.21 6.35 12.14
N LEU A 96 -12.23 5.10 12.61
CA LEU A 96 -13.17 4.67 13.65
C LEU A 96 -12.97 5.50 14.93
N TYR A 97 -11.72 5.71 15.34
CA TYR A 97 -11.39 6.56 16.48
C TYR A 97 -11.87 8.00 16.30
N ALA A 98 -11.62 8.60 15.13
CA ALA A 98 -12.08 9.96 14.83
C ALA A 98 -13.62 10.07 14.90
N VAL A 99 -14.35 9.08 14.37
CA VAL A 99 -15.82 9.02 14.44
C VAL A 99 -16.30 8.91 15.89
N ILE A 100 -15.65 8.08 16.71
CA ILE A 100 -15.99 7.92 18.13
C ILE A 100 -15.75 9.22 18.90
N CYS A 101 -14.60 9.89 18.70
CA CYS A 101 -14.31 11.19 19.33
C CYS A 101 -15.34 12.25 18.94
N GLN A 102 -15.69 12.34 17.65
CA GLN A 102 -16.71 13.26 17.17
C GLN A 102 -18.09 12.98 17.80
N TRP A 103 -18.47 11.70 17.90
CA TRP A 103 -19.74 11.29 18.51
C TRP A 103 -19.80 11.56 20.02
N LEU A 104 -18.68 11.40 20.73
CA LEU A 104 -18.57 11.69 22.16
C LEU A 104 -18.42 13.18 22.49
N GLY A 105 -18.41 14.06 21.49
CA GLY A 105 -18.21 15.50 21.71
C GLY A 105 -16.83 15.87 22.27
N VAL A 106 -15.86 14.96 22.14
CA VAL A 106 -14.47 15.23 22.50
C VAL A 106 -13.87 16.04 21.34
N GLU A 107 -14.11 17.36 21.34
CA GLU A 107 -13.38 18.27 20.48
C GLU A 107 -11.90 18.15 20.82
N ASN A 108 -11.12 17.52 19.94
CA ASN A 108 -9.68 17.51 20.08
C ASN A 108 -9.18 18.95 19.90
N GLN A 109 -8.86 19.61 21.02
CA GLN A 109 -8.01 20.80 21.11
C GLN A 109 -6.55 20.49 20.74
N MET A 110 -6.33 19.75 19.65
CA MET A 110 -5.00 19.47 19.12
C MET A 110 -4.93 19.98 17.68
N GLY A 111 -4.87 21.31 17.58
CA GLY A 111 -4.33 22.04 16.44
C GLY A 111 -2.93 22.52 16.77
#